data_AF-A0A854C148-F1
#
_entry.id   AF-A0A854C148-F1
#
_cell.length_a   1.000
_cell.length_b   1.000
_cell.length_c   1.000
_cell.angle_alpha   90.00
_cell.angle_beta   90.00
_cell.angle_gamma   90.00
#
_symmetry.space_group_name_H-M   'P 1'
#
loop_
_entity.id
_entity.type
_entity.pdbx_description
1 polymer ?
#
loop_
_entity_poly.entity_id
_entity_poly.type
_entity_poly.pdbx_seq_one_letter_code
_entity_poly.pdbx_strand_id
1 'polypeptide(L)'
;MGLYLPDVIYDQNIPVFIRQETSSALLDMLNNRIKKESLNRYSHVYPFGMLTNCFDLDRHSARRAQLVNYIYDFKNKYKSSPAACPSENELLDGWNKLQVALQWSNLYCADSVDLKLRSLGFGTTPPLRLTSEQIELMAEVEHNRWNMEKLLLGYRKPTPEEEEKCKDNAVRKEYKTKRFVHTDIRPYYQLEEGTKEYDRCISECLPLIAEQ
;
A
#
# COMPACT_ATOMS: atom_id res chain seq x y z
N MET A 1 -7.76 -8.31 -24.08
CA MET A 1 -7.73 -7.19 -25.04
C MET A 1 -8.65 -7.57 -26.20
N GLY A 2 -9.77 -6.85 -26.39
CA GLY A 2 -10.90 -7.25 -27.24
C GLY A 2 -10.94 -6.57 -28.61
N LEU A 3 -9.84 -6.66 -29.37
CA LEU A 3 -9.72 -6.01 -30.70
C LEU A 3 -10.13 -6.93 -31.86
N TYR A 4 -10.70 -8.10 -31.58
CA TYR A 4 -11.19 -9.02 -32.60
C TYR A 4 -12.70 -8.84 -32.74
N LEU A 5 -13.09 -7.85 -33.53
CA LEU A 5 -14.49 -7.56 -33.84
C LEU A 5 -14.86 -8.19 -35.21
N PRO A 6 -16.13 -8.52 -35.44
CA PRO A 6 -16.60 -8.96 -36.76
C PRO A 6 -16.21 -7.97 -37.86
N ASP A 7 -15.81 -8.46 -39.05
CA ASP A 7 -15.32 -7.61 -40.16
C ASP A 7 -16.30 -6.50 -40.54
N VAL A 8 -17.61 -6.79 -40.48
CA VAL A 8 -18.68 -5.81 -40.74
C VAL A 8 -18.56 -4.53 -39.91
N ILE A 9 -18.00 -4.61 -38.70
CA ILE A 9 -17.80 -3.45 -37.83
C ILE A 9 -16.75 -2.51 -38.42
N TYR A 10 -15.65 -3.07 -38.96
CA TYR A 10 -14.59 -2.30 -39.59
C TYR A 10 -15.00 -1.80 -40.98
N ASP A 11 -15.62 -2.66 -41.78
CA ASP A 11 -16.00 -2.35 -43.16
C ASP A 11 -17.05 -1.22 -43.24
N GLN A 12 -17.94 -1.15 -42.25
CA GLN A 12 -18.97 -0.11 -42.16
C GLN A 12 -18.53 1.11 -41.34
N ASN A 13 -17.27 1.19 -40.91
CA ASN A 13 -16.74 2.27 -40.08
C ASN A 13 -17.59 2.55 -38.84
N ILE A 14 -18.15 1.50 -38.21
CA ILE A 14 -18.99 1.65 -37.03
C ILE A 14 -18.10 2.13 -35.86
N PRO A 15 -18.40 3.27 -35.23
CA PRO A 15 -17.63 3.74 -34.09
C PRO A 15 -17.72 2.77 -32.91
N VAL A 16 -16.58 2.29 -32.42
CA VAL A 16 -16.50 1.39 -31.27
C VAL A 16 -15.62 2.01 -30.19
N PHE A 17 -16.19 2.17 -28.99
CA PHE A 17 -15.51 2.68 -27.82
C PHE A 17 -15.04 1.52 -26.94
N ILE A 18 -13.73 1.34 -26.82
CA ILE A 18 -13.15 0.26 -26.03
C ILE A 18 -12.75 0.79 -24.66
N ARG A 19 -13.34 0.22 -23.61
CA ARG A 19 -12.95 0.51 -22.22
C ARG A 19 -11.50 0.10 -21.99
N GLN A 20 -10.63 1.06 -21.68
CA GLN A 20 -9.26 0.83 -21.23
C GLN A 20 -9.11 1.29 -19.78
N GLU A 21 -8.30 0.53 -19.02
CA GLU A 21 -8.10 0.75 -17.59
C GLU A 21 -6.76 1.45 -17.26
N THR A 22 -5.80 1.48 -18.20
CA THR A 22 -4.42 1.90 -17.90
C THR A 22 -3.72 2.76 -18.95
N SER A 23 -3.91 2.53 -20.25
CA SER A 23 -3.23 3.34 -21.28
C SER A 23 -3.93 3.27 -22.64
N SER A 24 -4.02 4.43 -23.32
CA SER A 24 -4.45 4.53 -24.72
C SER A 24 -3.35 4.28 -25.72
N ALA A 25 -2.10 4.16 -25.28
CA ALA A 25 -0.92 4.11 -26.16
C ALA A 25 -1.01 3.03 -27.25
N LEU A 26 -1.57 1.87 -26.94
CA LEU A 26 -1.75 0.79 -27.91
C LEU A 26 -2.83 1.12 -28.96
N LEU A 27 -3.95 1.72 -28.55
CA LEU A 27 -5.00 2.16 -29.49
C LEU A 27 -4.53 3.34 -30.33
N ASP A 28 -3.82 4.29 -29.72
CA ASP A 28 -3.22 5.41 -30.42
C ASP A 28 -2.17 4.93 -31.44
N MET A 29 -1.38 3.90 -31.10
CA MET A 29 -0.45 3.25 -32.03
C MET A 29 -1.17 2.57 -33.20
N LEU A 30 -2.28 1.86 -32.96
CA LEU A 30 -3.08 1.22 -34.01
C LEU A 30 -3.84 2.24 -34.88
N ASN A 31 -4.25 3.36 -34.30
CA ASN A 31 -4.90 4.48 -34.99
C ASN A 31 -3.89 5.34 -35.78
N ASN A 32 -2.63 5.37 -35.33
CA ASN A 32 -1.61 6.21 -35.92
C ASN A 32 -1.26 5.73 -37.33
N ARG A 33 -1.62 6.60 -38.27
CA ARG A 33 -1.27 6.53 -39.69
C ARG A 33 0.24 6.43 -39.84
N ILE A 34 0.75 5.25 -40.17
CA ILE A 34 1.90 5.20 -41.07
C ILE A 34 1.41 5.91 -42.33
N LYS A 35 1.93 7.11 -42.60
CA LYS A 35 1.36 8.18 -43.46
C LYS A 35 1.16 7.86 -44.96
N LYS A 36 0.93 6.60 -45.36
CA LYS A 36 0.87 6.20 -46.79
C LYS A 36 -0.21 5.20 -47.19
N GLU A 37 -1.08 4.74 -46.30
CA GLU A 37 -2.20 3.86 -46.69
C GLU A 37 -3.56 4.55 -46.50
N SER A 38 -4.45 4.37 -47.47
CA SER A 38 -5.77 5.00 -47.52
C SER A 38 -6.79 4.35 -46.58
N LEU A 39 -6.49 3.18 -46.01
CA LEU A 39 -7.42 2.36 -45.24
C LEU A 39 -6.78 1.93 -43.91
N ASN A 40 -7.11 2.61 -42.81
CA ASN A 40 -6.79 2.13 -41.45
C ASN A 40 -8.02 1.40 -40.88
N ARG A 41 -7.90 0.07 -40.72
CA ARG A 41 -8.93 -0.80 -40.14
C ARG A 41 -9.42 -0.33 -38.77
N TYR A 42 -8.55 0.23 -37.93
CA TYR A 42 -8.89 0.63 -36.56
C TYR A 42 -9.31 2.10 -36.44
N SER A 43 -9.38 2.85 -37.54
CA SER A 43 -9.64 4.31 -37.54
C SER A 43 -10.88 4.78 -36.78
N HIS A 44 -11.87 3.90 -36.57
CA HIS A 44 -13.12 4.17 -35.85
C HIS A 44 -13.22 3.42 -34.52
N VAL A 45 -12.10 2.88 -34.02
CA VAL A 45 -11.97 2.28 -32.70
C VAL A 45 -11.31 3.30 -31.78
N TYR A 46 -12.08 3.78 -30.80
CA TYR A 46 -11.66 4.85 -29.91
C TYR A 46 -11.38 4.30 -28.51
N PRO A 47 -10.30 4.74 -27.86
CA PRO A 47 -10.14 4.53 -26.43
C PRO A 47 -11.30 5.23 -25.70
N PHE A 48 -11.91 4.53 -24.75
CA PHE A 48 -12.92 5.08 -23.84
C PHE A 48 -12.65 4.55 -22.43
N GLY A 49 -13.17 5.23 -21.42
CA GLY A 49 -12.81 4.92 -20.04
C GLY A 49 -11.50 5.59 -19.64
N MET A 50 -10.86 5.04 -18.62
CA MET A 50 -10.24 5.86 -17.59
C MET A 50 -8.78 5.48 -17.46
N LEU A 51 -7.88 6.38 -17.87
CA LEU A 51 -6.47 6.02 -18.09
C LEU A 51 -5.64 5.94 -16.80
N THR A 52 -6.02 6.65 -15.73
CA THR A 52 -5.50 6.47 -14.37
C THR A 52 -6.41 7.29 -13.43
N ASN A 53 -7.36 6.64 -12.75
CA ASN A 53 -8.15 7.15 -11.61
C ASN A 53 -8.98 8.45 -11.79
N CYS A 54 -10.32 8.34 -11.74
CA CYS A 54 -11.29 9.44 -11.88
C CYS A 54 -11.23 10.43 -10.72
N PHE A 55 -10.56 10.05 -9.65
CA PHE A 55 -10.51 10.78 -8.41
C PHE A 55 -9.14 10.56 -7.78
N ASP A 56 -8.40 11.64 -7.60
CA ASP A 56 -7.22 11.71 -6.73
C ASP A 56 -7.66 11.79 -5.25
N LEU A 57 -8.73 11.05 -4.89
CA LEU A 57 -9.19 10.92 -3.49
C LEU A 57 -8.09 10.34 -2.59
N ASP A 58 -7.13 9.64 -3.21
CA ASP A 58 -6.01 8.96 -2.56
C ASP A 58 -4.69 9.76 -2.53
N ARG A 59 -4.63 11.02 -2.98
CA ARG A 59 -3.33 11.74 -2.94
C ARG A 59 -2.81 11.92 -1.51
N HIS A 60 -3.72 12.22 -0.58
CA HIS A 60 -3.40 12.33 0.85
C HIS A 60 -3.07 10.96 1.45
N SER A 61 -3.84 9.90 1.17
CA SER A 61 -3.55 8.55 1.67
C SER A 61 -2.24 8.00 1.12
N ALA A 62 -1.92 8.25 -0.16
CA ALA A 62 -0.68 7.87 -0.79
C ALA A 62 0.53 8.59 -0.16
N ARG A 63 0.47 9.91 0.04
CA ARG A 63 1.54 10.66 0.71
C ARG A 63 1.76 10.17 2.14
N ARG A 64 0.66 9.95 2.89
CA ARG A 64 0.71 9.38 4.24
C ARG A 64 1.33 7.98 4.24
N ALA A 65 0.97 7.12 3.30
CA ALA A 65 1.52 5.77 3.17
C ALA A 65 3.01 5.78 2.81
N GLN A 66 3.45 6.72 1.97
CA GLN A 66 4.88 6.92 1.69
C GLN A 66 5.63 7.34 2.96
N LEU A 67 5.05 8.24 3.77
CA LEU A 67 5.61 8.64 5.04
C LEU A 67 5.65 7.47 6.06
N VAL A 68 4.61 6.63 6.12
CA VAL A 68 4.61 5.40 6.92
C VAL A 68 5.80 4.52 6.56
N ASN A 69 6.06 4.32 5.26
CA ASN A 69 7.23 3.58 4.82
C ASN A 69 8.54 4.20 5.34
N TYR A 70 8.67 5.51 5.13
CA TYR A 70 9.84 6.26 5.57
C TYR A 70 10.07 6.12 7.08
N ILE A 71 9.02 6.19 7.91
CA ILE A 71 9.12 6.02 9.36
C ILE A 71 9.72 4.66 9.72
N TYR A 72 9.26 3.58 9.09
CA TYR A 72 9.83 2.24 9.32
C TYR A 72 11.29 2.15 8.88
N ASP A 73 11.64 2.69 7.71
CA ASP A 73 13.02 2.72 7.22
C ASP A 73 13.93 3.56 8.13
N PHE A 74 13.42 4.70 8.60
CA PHE A 74 14.11 5.58 9.55
C PHE A 74 14.36 4.87 10.88
N LYS A 75 13.34 4.19 11.45
CA LYS A 75 13.48 3.38 12.66
C LYS A 75 14.50 2.26 12.47
N ASN A 76 14.49 1.59 11.32
CA ASN A 76 15.46 0.54 11.02
C ASN A 76 16.90 1.06 11.03
N LYS A 77 17.13 2.24 10.43
CA LYS A 77 18.45 2.85 10.24
C LYS A 77 18.97 3.57 11.48
N TYR A 78 18.12 4.32 12.17
CA TYR A 78 18.52 5.24 13.26
C TYR A 78 18.03 4.80 14.65
N LYS A 79 17.18 3.77 14.73
CA LYS A 79 16.57 3.26 15.97
C LYS A 79 15.69 4.27 16.72
N SER A 80 15.36 5.40 16.08
CA SER A 80 14.49 6.46 16.59
C SER A 80 13.34 6.77 15.61
N SER A 81 12.44 7.67 16.01
CA SER A 81 11.35 8.19 15.18
C SER A 81 11.77 9.52 14.52
N PRO A 82 11.32 9.80 13.28
CA PRO A 82 11.62 11.08 12.62
C PRO A 82 10.87 12.23 13.28
N ALA A 83 11.53 13.39 13.40
CA ALA A 83 10.93 14.60 13.98
C ALA A 83 10.13 15.43 12.96
N ALA A 84 10.34 15.21 11.67
CA ALA A 84 9.70 15.96 10.59
C ALA A 84 9.55 15.10 9.33
N CYS A 85 8.62 15.50 8.45
CA CYS A 85 8.41 14.86 7.16
C CYS A 85 9.61 15.16 6.24
N PRO A 86 10.18 14.15 5.56
CA PRO A 86 11.30 14.33 4.63
C PRO A 86 10.84 15.00 3.31
N SER A 87 11.78 15.19 2.39
CA SER A 87 11.45 15.72 1.06
C SER A 87 10.61 14.74 0.24
N GLU A 88 9.79 15.26 -0.68
CA GLU A 88 8.95 14.43 -1.57
C GLU A 88 9.76 13.44 -2.41
N ASN A 89 10.95 13.83 -2.86
CA ASN A 89 11.83 12.94 -3.62
C ASN A 89 12.31 11.74 -2.78
N GLU A 90 12.55 11.93 -1.49
CA GLU A 90 12.98 10.87 -0.57
C GLU A 90 11.83 9.89 -0.31
N LEU A 91 10.60 10.40 -0.14
CA LEU A 91 9.40 9.57 -0.03
C LEU A 91 9.16 8.72 -1.27
N LEU A 92 9.26 9.33 -2.46
CA LEU A 92 9.06 8.64 -3.74
C LEU A 92 10.15 7.59 -4.02
N ASP A 93 11.42 7.89 -3.72
CA ASP A 93 12.52 6.95 -3.93
C ASP A 93 12.35 5.68 -3.08
N GLY A 94 11.94 5.81 -1.82
CA GLY A 94 11.59 4.67 -0.97
C GLY A 94 10.38 3.91 -1.51
N TRP A 95 9.30 4.63 -1.85
CA TRP A 95 8.04 4.03 -2.30
C TRP A 95 8.16 3.19 -3.57
N ASN A 96 8.91 3.69 -4.56
CA ASN A 96 9.06 3.03 -5.87
C ASN A 96 9.86 1.72 -5.81
N LYS A 97 10.61 1.49 -4.72
CA LYS A 97 11.38 0.25 -4.49
C LYS A 97 10.58 -0.81 -3.73
N LEU A 98 9.42 -0.46 -3.19
CA LEU A 98 8.61 -1.37 -2.38
C LEU A 98 7.90 -2.40 -3.23
N GLN A 99 7.74 -3.59 -2.64
CA GLN A 99 6.80 -4.57 -3.15
C GLN A 99 5.37 -4.07 -2.95
N VAL A 100 4.50 -4.38 -3.92
CA VAL A 100 3.08 -3.98 -3.90
C VAL A 100 2.39 -4.37 -2.58
N ALA A 101 2.70 -5.55 -2.03
CA ALA A 101 2.13 -5.98 -0.74
C ALA A 101 2.48 -5.05 0.43
N LEU A 102 3.69 -4.46 0.44
CA LEU A 102 4.11 -3.50 1.47
C LEU A 102 3.48 -2.12 1.23
N GLN A 103 3.31 -1.71 -0.03
CA GLN A 103 2.57 -0.49 -0.35
C GLN A 103 1.13 -0.54 0.18
N TRP A 104 0.43 -1.66 0.00
CA TRP A 104 -0.91 -1.87 0.58
C TRP A 104 -0.91 -1.86 2.11
N SER A 105 0.06 -2.53 2.75
CA SER A 105 0.20 -2.49 4.22
C SER A 105 0.36 -1.06 4.73
N ASN A 106 1.14 -0.22 4.04
CA ASN A 106 1.37 1.17 4.42
C ASN A 106 0.12 2.03 4.20
N LEU A 107 -0.64 1.78 3.13
CA LEU A 107 -1.94 2.42 2.88
C LEU A 107 -2.94 2.11 4.00
N TYR A 108 -3.09 0.84 4.38
CA TYR A 108 -4.00 0.46 5.48
C TYR A 108 -3.59 1.10 6.81
N CYS A 109 -2.29 1.26 7.06
CA CYS A 109 -1.80 1.99 8.22
C CYS A 109 -2.22 3.47 8.14
N ALA A 110 -1.93 4.14 7.02
CA ALA A 110 -2.26 5.54 6.77
C ALA A 110 -3.76 5.84 6.89
N ASP A 111 -4.61 4.98 6.31
CA ASP A 111 -6.08 5.14 6.33
C ASP A 111 -6.66 5.02 7.75
N SER A 112 -5.97 4.31 8.64
CA SER A 112 -6.40 4.12 10.03
C SER A 112 -6.02 5.27 10.97
N VAL A 113 -5.15 6.20 10.54
CA VAL A 113 -4.57 7.25 11.40
C VAL A 113 -5.64 8.15 12.00
N ASP A 114 -6.55 8.66 11.18
CA ASP A 114 -7.57 9.60 11.65
C ASP A 114 -8.55 8.93 12.63
N LEU A 115 -8.84 7.64 12.44
CA LEU A 115 -9.68 6.86 13.36
C LEU A 115 -8.99 6.61 14.69
N LYS A 116 -7.69 6.31 14.67
CA LYS A 116 -6.86 6.15 15.88
C LYS A 116 -6.77 7.43 16.69
N LEU A 117 -6.52 8.57 16.05
CA LEU A 117 -6.49 9.85 16.75
C LEU A 117 -7.89 10.21 17.30
N ARG A 118 -8.94 9.94 16.54
CA ARG A 118 -10.33 10.17 16.99
C ARG A 118 -10.72 9.32 18.20
N SER A 119 -10.28 8.06 18.26
CA SER A 119 -10.58 7.19 19.40
C SER A 119 -9.89 7.65 20.70
N LEU A 120 -8.78 8.38 20.58
CA LEU A 120 -8.12 9.07 21.71
C LEU A 120 -8.80 10.40 22.10
N GLY A 121 -9.86 10.80 21.41
CA GLY A 121 -10.59 12.04 21.65
C GLY A 121 -10.07 13.25 20.88
N PHE A 122 -9.13 13.07 19.94
CA PHE A 122 -8.69 14.16 19.07
C PHE A 122 -9.69 14.37 17.92
N GLY A 123 -10.02 15.63 17.65
CA GLY A 123 -10.96 16.00 16.59
C GLY A 123 -10.29 16.03 15.22
N THR A 124 -10.54 17.09 14.46
CA THR A 124 -9.89 17.36 13.17
C THR A 124 -8.48 17.92 13.31
N THR A 125 -8.08 18.32 14.52
CA THR A 125 -6.75 18.88 14.79
C THR A 125 -5.92 17.80 15.52
N PRO A 126 -4.83 17.31 14.89
CA PRO A 126 -3.96 16.34 15.55
C PRO A 126 -3.23 16.98 16.74
N PRO A 127 -2.93 16.20 17.79
CA PRO A 127 -2.13 16.70 18.91
C PRO A 127 -0.68 16.88 18.51
N LEU A 128 0.07 17.77 19.17
CA LEU A 128 1.52 17.90 18.90
C LEU A 128 2.29 16.60 19.23
N ARG A 129 1.87 15.88 20.27
CA ARG A 129 2.48 14.62 20.71
C ARG A 129 1.48 13.78 21.49
N LEU A 130 1.66 12.46 21.45
CA LEU A 130 0.93 11.52 22.30
C LEU A 130 1.66 11.28 23.62
N THR A 131 0.92 10.86 24.65
CA THR A 131 1.51 10.37 25.91
C THR A 131 2.01 8.94 25.73
N SER A 132 2.90 8.48 26.62
CA SER A 132 3.41 7.08 26.57
C SER A 132 2.29 6.04 26.68
N GLU A 133 1.25 6.31 27.48
CA GLU A 133 0.09 5.43 27.60
C GLU A 133 -0.73 5.37 26.30
N GLN A 134 -0.93 6.52 25.65
CA GLN A 134 -1.60 6.58 24.35
C GLN A 134 -0.80 5.87 23.27
N ILE A 135 0.54 6.00 23.28
CA ILE A 135 1.42 5.31 22.34
C ILE A 135 1.32 3.80 22.53
N GLU A 136 1.34 3.29 23.76
CA GLU A 136 1.22 1.84 24.00
C GLU A 136 -0.13 1.31 23.53
N LEU A 137 -1.21 2.04 23.82
CA LEU A 137 -2.55 1.68 23.35
C LEU A 137 -2.64 1.66 21.82
N MET A 138 -2.08 2.68 21.15
CA MET A 138 -2.08 2.74 19.68
C MET A 138 -1.16 1.69 19.04
N ALA A 139 -0.08 1.31 19.73
CA ALA A 139 0.81 0.25 19.28
C ALA A 139 0.10 -1.11 19.30
N GLU A 140 -0.70 -1.39 20.34
CA GLU A 140 -1.56 -2.57 20.35
C GLU A 140 -2.61 -2.53 19.23
N VAL A 141 -3.25 -1.38 18.99
CA VAL A 141 -4.20 -1.22 17.89
C VAL A 141 -3.55 -1.44 16.53
N GLU A 142 -2.34 -0.92 16.31
CA GLU A 142 -1.60 -1.12 15.08
C GLU A 142 -1.21 -2.59 14.88
N HIS A 143 -0.74 -3.26 15.92
CA HIS A 143 -0.43 -4.69 15.86
C HIS A 143 -1.68 -5.52 15.52
N ASN A 144 -2.83 -5.16 16.08
CA ASN A 144 -4.10 -5.81 15.75
C ASN A 144 -4.51 -5.56 14.28
N ARG A 145 -4.34 -4.34 13.77
CA ARG A 145 -4.55 -4.01 12.35
C ARG A 145 -3.64 -4.87 11.46
N TRP A 146 -2.35 -4.95 11.79
CA TRP A 146 -1.38 -5.75 11.05
C TRP A 146 -1.70 -7.26 11.11
N ASN A 147 -2.10 -7.78 12.28
CA ASN A 147 -2.54 -9.17 12.42
C ASN A 147 -3.75 -9.47 11.52
N MET A 148 -4.76 -8.60 11.52
CA MET A 148 -5.94 -8.73 10.66
C MET A 148 -5.54 -8.78 9.18
N GLU A 149 -4.67 -7.87 8.75
CA GLU A 149 -4.13 -7.88 7.38
C GLU A 149 -3.45 -9.22 7.05
N LYS A 150 -2.55 -9.70 7.91
CA LYS A 150 -1.83 -10.97 7.66
C LYS A 150 -2.77 -12.16 7.63
N LEU A 151 -3.73 -12.24 8.55
CA LEU A 151 -4.74 -13.31 8.56
C LEU A 151 -5.58 -13.31 7.28
N LEU A 152 -5.99 -12.13 6.78
CA LEU A 152 -6.73 -12.00 5.51
C LEU A 152 -5.90 -12.41 4.30
N LEU A 153 -4.58 -12.22 4.35
CA LEU A 153 -3.64 -12.71 3.33
C LEU A 153 -3.34 -14.21 3.44
N GLY A 154 -3.99 -14.92 4.36
CA GLY A 154 -3.83 -16.37 4.55
C GLY A 154 -2.67 -16.76 5.46
N TYR A 155 -2.02 -15.80 6.13
CA TYR A 155 -1.05 -16.14 7.16
C TYR A 155 -1.73 -16.74 8.37
N ARG A 156 -0.98 -17.54 9.13
CA ARG A 156 -1.39 -18.09 10.42
C ARG A 156 -0.28 -17.99 11.44
N LYS A 157 -0.67 -18.11 12.70
CA LYS A 157 0.29 -18.31 13.80
C LYS A 157 0.96 -19.70 13.69
N PRO A 158 2.19 -19.85 14.17
CA PRO A 158 2.84 -21.15 14.29
C PRO A 158 2.10 -22.05 15.28
N THR A 159 2.21 -23.36 15.08
CA THR A 159 1.93 -24.36 16.13
C THR A 159 3.08 -24.38 17.16
N PRO A 160 2.89 -24.96 18.36
CA PRO A 160 3.95 -25.03 19.38
C PRO A 160 5.26 -25.67 18.87
N GLU A 161 5.16 -26.66 17.99
CA GLU A 161 6.32 -27.34 17.40
C GLU A 161 7.03 -26.48 16.35
N GLU A 162 6.28 -25.69 15.57
CA GLU A 162 6.83 -24.76 14.59
C GLU A 162 7.46 -23.54 15.28
N GLU A 163 6.88 -23.10 16.40
CA GLU A 163 7.40 -22.03 17.25
C GLU A 163 8.84 -22.33 17.68
N GLU A 164 9.09 -23.55 18.18
CA GLU A 164 10.43 -23.98 18.60
C GLU A 164 11.42 -23.99 17.42
N LYS A 165 10.97 -24.47 16.25
CA LYS A 165 11.79 -24.49 15.03
C LYS A 165 12.09 -23.08 14.52
N CYS A 166 11.15 -22.14 14.67
CA CYS A 166 11.31 -20.75 14.25
C CYS A 166 12.24 -19.93 15.15
N LYS A 167 12.83 -20.52 16.21
CA LYS A 167 13.97 -19.90 16.90
C LYS A 167 15.19 -19.77 15.98
N ASP A 168 15.32 -20.66 15.00
CA ASP A 168 16.28 -20.51 13.92
C ASP A 168 15.77 -19.47 12.90
N ASN A 169 16.58 -18.44 12.64
CA ASN A 169 16.21 -17.34 11.74
C ASN A 169 16.01 -17.77 10.28
N ALA A 170 16.78 -18.75 9.79
CA ALA A 170 16.63 -19.25 8.42
C ALA A 170 15.30 -20.02 8.29
N VAL A 171 14.96 -20.82 9.29
CA VAL A 171 13.69 -21.53 9.37
C VAL A 171 12.52 -20.55 9.47
N ARG A 172 12.59 -19.56 10.37
CA ARG A 172 11.57 -18.50 10.50
C ARG A 172 11.31 -17.80 9.17
N LYS A 173 12.37 -17.49 8.41
CA LYS A 173 12.25 -16.87 7.09
C LYS A 173 11.60 -17.80 6.06
N GLU A 174 11.97 -19.08 6.03
CA GLU A 174 11.31 -20.07 5.15
C GLU A 174 9.83 -20.20 5.47
N TYR A 175 9.47 -20.32 6.76
CA TYR A 175 8.10 -20.50 7.21
C TYR A 175 7.23 -19.28 6.87
N LYS A 176 7.77 -18.07 7.07
CA LYS A 176 7.10 -16.83 6.66
C LYS A 176 6.86 -16.74 5.16
N THR A 177 7.87 -17.07 4.35
CA THR A 177 7.83 -16.82 2.91
C THR A 177 7.17 -17.93 2.10
N LYS A 178 7.33 -19.19 2.52
CA LYS A 178 6.83 -20.36 1.78
C LYS A 178 5.59 -20.99 2.40
N ARG A 179 5.39 -20.86 3.72
CA ARG A 179 4.32 -21.56 4.47
C ARG A 179 3.30 -20.61 5.07
N PHE A 180 3.46 -19.31 4.86
CA PHE A 180 2.58 -18.27 5.41
C PHE A 180 2.42 -18.40 6.94
N VAL A 181 3.50 -18.78 7.64
CA VAL A 181 3.53 -18.86 9.10
C VAL A 181 4.34 -17.69 9.64
N HIS A 182 3.72 -16.84 10.46
CA HIS A 182 4.41 -15.70 11.06
C HIS A 182 4.35 -15.80 12.57
N THR A 183 5.52 -15.78 13.22
CA THR A 183 5.65 -15.86 14.68
C THR A 183 4.86 -14.75 15.35
N ASP A 184 4.91 -13.54 14.80
CA ASP A 184 4.37 -12.37 15.49
C ASP A 184 2.83 -12.25 15.38
N ILE A 185 2.14 -13.19 14.72
CA ILE A 185 0.67 -13.30 14.77
C ILE A 185 0.24 -13.86 16.12
N ARG A 186 0.18 -12.96 17.11
CA ARG A 186 -0.20 -13.22 18.50
C ARG A 186 -0.68 -11.92 19.16
N PRO A 187 -1.35 -11.99 20.33
CA PRO A 187 -1.69 -10.79 21.08
C PRO A 187 -0.48 -9.91 21.39
N TYR A 188 -0.67 -8.59 21.40
CA TYR A 188 0.40 -7.59 21.54
C TYR A 188 1.24 -7.80 22.82
N TYR A 189 0.59 -8.12 23.94
CA TYR A 189 1.27 -8.37 25.22
C TYR A 189 2.20 -9.60 25.21
N GLN A 190 2.10 -10.49 24.21
CA GLN A 190 2.96 -11.66 24.03
C GLN A 190 4.15 -11.40 23.11
N LEU A 191 4.26 -10.21 22.52
CA LEU A 191 5.41 -9.85 21.70
C LEU A 191 6.65 -9.58 22.56
N GLU A 192 7.81 -9.89 21.99
CA GLU A 192 9.09 -9.44 22.54
C GLU A 192 9.19 -7.92 22.46
N GLU A 193 9.88 -7.34 23.44
CA GLU A 193 9.95 -5.89 23.62
C GLU A 193 10.55 -5.18 22.40
N GLY A 194 11.56 -5.79 21.76
CA GLY A 194 12.17 -5.26 20.54
C GLY A 194 11.22 -5.26 19.32
N THR A 195 10.25 -6.18 19.26
CA THR A 195 9.25 -6.20 18.18
C THR A 195 8.21 -5.10 18.38
N LYS A 196 7.81 -4.84 19.63
CA LYS A 196 6.85 -3.77 19.96
C LYS A 196 7.35 -2.38 19.57
N GLU A 197 8.66 -2.18 19.49
CA GLU A 197 9.24 -0.88 19.12
C GLU A 197 8.81 -0.39 17.74
N TYR A 198 8.49 -1.30 16.80
CA TYR A 198 8.00 -0.91 15.47
C TYR A 198 6.59 -0.31 15.56
N ASP A 199 5.69 -0.96 16.31
CA ASP A 199 4.33 -0.49 16.52
C ASP A 199 4.29 0.81 17.33
N ARG A 200 5.19 0.94 18.31
CA ARG A 200 5.34 2.18 19.09
C ARG A 200 5.88 3.32 18.25
N CYS A 201 6.86 3.05 17.38
CA CYS A 201 7.45 4.08 16.52
C CYS A 201 6.39 4.68 15.59
N ILE A 202 5.58 3.84 14.92
CA ILE A 202 4.52 4.37 14.06
C ILE A 202 3.41 5.07 14.87
N SER A 203 3.12 4.58 16.07
CA SER A 203 2.14 5.18 16.99
C SER A 203 2.58 6.57 17.47
N GLU A 204 3.85 6.74 17.80
CA GLU A 204 4.44 8.04 18.14
C GLU A 204 4.33 9.04 16.98
N CYS A 205 4.45 8.56 15.74
CA CYS A 205 4.37 9.38 14.54
C CYS A 205 2.94 9.63 14.01
N LEU A 206 1.88 9.14 14.67
CA LEU A 206 0.50 9.38 14.20
C LEU A 206 0.18 10.86 13.97
N PRO A 207 0.59 11.80 14.86
CA PRO A 207 0.41 13.23 14.59
C PRO A 207 1.08 13.70 13.29
N LEU A 208 2.34 13.31 13.08
CA LEU A 208 3.13 13.71 11.92
C LEU A 208 2.50 13.19 10.62
N ILE A 209 1.94 11.97 10.66
CA ILE A 209 1.23 11.39 9.50
C ILE A 209 -0.08 12.13 9.24
N ALA A 210 -0.84 12.47 10.28
CA ALA A 210 -2.11 13.18 10.14
C ALA A 210 -1.95 14.60 9.55
N GLU A 211 -0.78 15.23 9.69
CA GLU A 211 -0.47 16.54 9.10
C GLU A 211 -0.25 16.51 7.57
N GLN A 212 -0.14 15.33 6.95
CA GLN A 212 0.06 15.19 5.49
C GLN A 212 -1.26 15.05 4.72
#